data_AF-A0A6P8HAE6-F1
#
_entry.id   AF-A0A6P8HAE6-F1
#
_cell.length_a   1.000
_cell.length_b   1.000
_cell.length_c   1.000
_cell.angle_alpha   90.00
_cell.angle_beta   90.00
_cell.angle_gamma   90.00
#
_symmetry.space_group_name_H-M   'P 1'
#
loop_
_entity.id
_entity.type
_entity.pdbx_description
1 polymer ?
#
loop_
_entity_poly.entity_id
_entity_poly.type
_entity_poly.pdbx_seq_one_letter_code
_entity_poly.pdbx_strand_id
1 'polypeptide(L)'
;MRKANSKSLMLVTACSPNPCQNGADCIADDRGHKYICNCTKGFTGINCKRAGCILFDFEDGLTGWTRTGTAFNNQPTYGDNSLVRNSSQTANLKGDWYIGTYENRPSPSHPAGAKQGNRPTGTMTSHKFVIQAPSLTFLIGGGSNSSYEWVELQIGVALVAKASSLDDTNSMKPKTFDVTRYLGQVAQLRIVDVGTKEWGYINVDHFHICTN
;
A
#
# COMPACT_ATOMS: atom_id res chain seq x y z
N MET A 1 60.39 3.90 17.11
CA MET A 1 59.29 4.87 17.38
C MET A 1 58.15 4.55 16.42
N ARG A 2 56.95 4.26 16.93
CA ARG A 2 55.83 3.67 16.19
C ARG A 2 55.16 4.71 15.29
N LYS A 3 54.98 4.40 13.99
CA LYS A 3 54.15 5.19 13.07
C LYS A 3 52.68 5.10 13.52
N ALA A 4 52.06 6.24 13.83
CA ALA A 4 50.62 6.31 14.07
C ALA A 4 49.89 6.03 12.75
N ASN A 5 49.14 4.93 12.72
CA ASN A 5 48.28 4.54 11.63
C ASN A 5 46.99 5.36 11.72
N SER A 6 46.73 6.22 10.73
CA SER A 6 45.48 6.97 10.62
C SER A 6 44.33 5.98 10.38
N LYS A 7 43.70 5.53 11.45
CA LYS A 7 42.40 4.84 11.35
C LYS A 7 41.37 5.91 10.99
N SER A 8 41.06 5.97 9.70
CA SER A 8 39.85 6.60 9.19
C SER A 8 38.67 6.18 10.06
N LEU A 9 38.06 7.14 10.75
CA LEU A 9 36.84 6.94 11.53
C LEU A 9 35.74 6.66 10.50
N MET A 10 35.49 5.38 10.20
CA MET A 10 34.37 4.96 9.37
C MET A 10 33.08 5.52 10.00
N LEU A 11 32.50 6.53 9.38
CA LEU A 11 31.22 7.08 9.80
C LEU A 11 30.16 6.01 9.49
N VAL A 12 29.85 5.16 10.46
CA VAL A 12 28.78 4.17 10.34
C VAL A 12 27.47 4.93 10.35
N THR A 13 26.90 5.10 9.17
CA THR A 13 25.56 5.67 8.98
C THR A 13 24.58 4.55 8.66
N ALA A 14 23.29 4.90 8.63
CA ALA A 14 22.23 4.03 8.16
C ALA A 14 22.40 3.56 6.70
N CYS A 15 23.35 4.15 5.94
CA CYS A 15 23.75 3.71 4.60
C CYS A 15 24.92 2.71 4.57
N SER A 16 25.40 2.22 5.72
CA SER A 16 26.50 1.26 5.79
C SER A 16 26.16 0.09 6.74
N PRO A 17 25.92 -1.13 6.21
CA PRO A 17 25.93 -1.51 4.80
C PRO A 17 24.80 -0.83 4.00
N ASN A 18 24.98 -0.62 2.69
CA ASN A 18 24.01 0.08 1.85
C ASN A 18 22.66 -0.70 1.82
N PRO A 19 21.57 -0.14 2.38
CA PRO A 19 20.26 -0.80 2.36
C PRO A 19 19.57 -0.71 0.99
N CYS A 20 19.95 0.26 0.16
CA CYS A 20 19.36 0.49 -1.16
C CYS A 20 19.86 -0.55 -2.17
N GLN A 21 18.92 -1.14 -2.91
CA GLN A 21 19.17 -2.18 -3.89
C GLN A 21 19.14 -1.63 -5.32
N ASN A 22 19.54 -2.45 -6.30
CA ASN A 22 19.41 -2.16 -7.72
C ASN A 22 20.08 -0.85 -8.19
N GLY A 23 21.22 -0.54 -7.58
CA GLY A 23 22.03 0.64 -7.94
C GLY A 23 21.43 1.97 -7.48
N ALA A 24 20.48 1.96 -6.56
CA ALA A 24 19.90 3.16 -5.96
C ALA A 24 20.89 3.86 -5.00
N ASP A 25 20.83 5.19 -4.96
CA ASP A 25 21.69 6.00 -4.09
C ASP A 25 21.11 6.03 -2.67
N CYS A 26 21.95 5.75 -1.67
CA CYS A 26 21.57 5.88 -0.27
C CYS A 26 21.98 7.25 0.28
N ILE A 27 21.02 7.97 0.84
CA ILE A 27 21.22 9.30 1.42
C ILE A 27 20.88 9.22 2.91
N ALA A 28 21.89 9.34 3.77
CA ALA A 28 21.70 9.38 5.22
C ALA A 28 21.22 10.76 5.69
N ASP A 29 20.41 10.83 6.75
CA ASP A 29 20.02 12.09 7.38
C ASP A 29 21.20 12.77 8.09
N ASP A 30 21.05 14.04 8.49
CA ASP A 30 22.13 14.82 9.14
C ASP A 30 22.68 14.15 10.42
N ARG A 31 21.89 13.28 11.04
CA ARG A 31 22.26 12.51 12.23
C ARG A 31 22.81 11.11 11.92
N GLY A 32 22.80 10.69 10.65
CA GLY A 32 23.30 9.41 10.17
C GLY A 32 22.47 8.19 10.62
N HIS A 33 21.32 8.37 11.25
CA HIS A 33 20.50 7.30 11.84
C HIS A 33 19.33 6.87 10.94
N LYS A 34 18.96 7.71 9.96
CA LYS A 34 17.94 7.40 8.97
C LYS A 34 18.54 7.48 7.58
N TYR A 35 17.90 6.82 6.62
CA TYR A 35 18.27 6.90 5.22
C TYR A 35 17.02 7.06 4.35
N ILE A 36 17.25 7.55 3.14
CA ILE A 36 16.30 7.52 2.03
C ILE A 36 17.05 6.93 0.83
N CYS A 37 16.40 6.02 0.10
CA CYS A 37 16.92 5.52 -1.16
C CYS A 37 16.36 6.35 -2.32
N ASN A 38 17.24 6.92 -3.13
CA ASN A 38 16.88 7.52 -4.41
C ASN A 38 16.89 6.41 -5.48
N CYS A 39 15.71 5.89 -5.79
CA CYS A 39 15.60 4.75 -6.69
C CYS A 39 15.95 5.11 -8.13
N THR A 40 16.74 4.24 -8.76
CA THR A 40 16.99 4.26 -10.21
C THR A 40 15.67 4.08 -10.97
N LYS A 41 15.62 4.59 -12.20
CA LYS A 41 14.40 4.53 -13.02
C LYS A 41 13.91 3.08 -13.15
N GLY A 42 12.63 2.88 -12.86
CA GLY A 42 12.01 1.55 -12.89
C GLY A 42 12.16 0.79 -11.58
N PHE A 43 12.81 1.34 -10.54
CA PHE A 43 12.85 0.71 -9.23
C PHE A 43 12.03 1.51 -8.20
N THR A 44 11.36 0.81 -7.29
CA THR A 44 10.50 1.39 -6.26
C THR A 44 10.61 0.64 -4.92
N GLY A 45 9.96 1.15 -3.88
CA GLY A 45 10.00 0.64 -2.51
C GLY A 45 11.08 1.31 -1.65
N ILE A 46 10.99 1.14 -0.33
CA ILE A 46 11.89 1.81 0.64
C ILE A 46 13.38 1.54 0.38
N ASN A 47 13.68 0.35 -0.15
CA ASN A 47 15.03 -0.11 -0.50
C ASN A 47 15.24 -0.26 -2.01
N CYS A 48 14.35 0.27 -2.86
CA CYS A 48 14.44 0.16 -4.32
C CYS A 48 14.57 -1.27 -4.85
N LYS A 49 14.03 -2.26 -4.12
CA LYS A 49 14.11 -3.68 -4.48
C LYS A 49 13.18 -4.04 -5.65
N ARG A 50 12.10 -3.28 -5.86
CA ARG A 50 11.00 -3.64 -6.77
C ARG A 50 11.26 -3.05 -8.16
N ALA A 51 11.53 -3.88 -9.16
CA ALA A 51 11.77 -3.46 -10.55
C ALA A 51 10.47 -3.39 -11.38
N GLY A 52 10.39 -2.50 -12.36
CA GLY A 52 9.37 -2.41 -13.41
C GLY A 52 7.93 -2.15 -12.93
N CYS A 53 7.71 -2.04 -11.63
CA CYS A 53 6.40 -2.08 -11.01
C CYS A 53 6.18 -0.89 -10.08
N ILE A 54 5.06 -0.20 -10.26
CA ILE A 54 4.44 0.54 -9.16
C ILE A 54 3.73 -0.50 -8.32
N LEU A 55 4.05 -0.58 -7.02
CA LEU A 55 3.48 -1.54 -6.09
C LEU A 55 2.98 -0.83 -4.82
N PHE A 56 1.69 -0.91 -4.56
CA PHE A 56 1.10 -0.60 -3.24
C PHE A 56 0.57 -1.90 -2.63
N ASP A 57 1.44 -2.57 -1.88
CA ASP A 57 1.19 -3.79 -1.13
C ASP A 57 1.07 -3.56 0.38
N PHE A 58 1.24 -2.31 0.85
CA PHE A 58 1.07 -1.89 2.24
C PHE A 58 2.04 -2.51 3.27
N GLU A 59 2.93 -3.40 2.85
CA GLU A 59 3.96 -4.06 3.67
C GLU A 59 4.98 -3.08 4.28
N ASP A 60 5.24 -1.96 3.59
CA ASP A 60 6.16 -0.90 4.03
C ASP A 60 5.42 0.31 4.62
N GLY A 61 4.14 0.13 4.99
CA GLY A 61 3.28 1.16 5.56
C GLY A 61 2.59 2.07 4.54
N LEU A 62 2.19 3.26 4.98
CA LEU A 62 1.31 4.19 4.23
C LEU A 62 2.04 5.45 3.75
N THR A 63 3.35 5.40 3.57
CA THR A 63 4.11 6.55 3.07
C THR A 63 3.56 7.02 1.73
N GLY A 64 3.26 8.32 1.62
CA GLY A 64 2.66 8.91 0.43
C GLY A 64 1.15 8.72 0.29
N TRP A 65 0.46 8.13 1.27
CA TRP A 65 -1.00 8.08 1.29
C TRP A 65 -1.57 9.18 2.20
N THR A 66 -2.68 9.77 1.77
CA THR A 66 -3.46 10.76 2.54
C THR A 66 -4.81 10.17 2.90
N ARG A 67 -5.31 10.48 4.10
CA ARG A 67 -6.54 9.90 4.65
C ARG A 67 -7.53 10.99 5.00
N THR A 68 -8.81 10.70 4.82
CA THR A 68 -9.93 11.50 5.31
C THR A 68 -10.91 10.62 6.08
N GLY A 69 -11.76 11.22 6.92
CA GLY A 69 -12.71 10.48 7.75
C GLY A 69 -12.02 9.62 8.80
N THR A 70 -12.69 8.57 9.26
CA THR A 70 -12.24 7.70 10.36
C THR A 70 -12.01 6.24 9.96
N ALA A 71 -12.52 5.78 8.81
CA ALA A 71 -12.37 4.39 8.35
C ALA A 71 -10.92 3.91 8.24
N PHE A 72 -10.02 4.83 7.89
CA PHE A 72 -8.61 4.53 7.60
C PHE A 72 -7.66 4.84 8.77
N ASN A 73 -8.17 5.11 9.97
CA ASN A 73 -7.34 5.48 11.12
C ASN A 73 -6.45 4.33 11.61
N ASN A 74 -6.96 3.10 11.56
CA ASN A 74 -6.30 1.90 12.09
C ASN A 74 -5.58 1.09 10.99
N GLN A 75 -4.97 1.77 10.01
CA GLN A 75 -4.39 1.16 8.82
C GLN A 75 -2.85 1.32 8.75
N PRO A 76 -2.13 0.42 8.06
CA PRO A 76 -2.65 -0.81 7.47
C PRO A 76 -2.98 -1.85 8.56
N THR A 77 -3.81 -2.83 8.20
CA THR A 77 -4.20 -3.91 9.09
C THR A 77 -3.20 -5.05 9.00
N TYR A 78 -2.74 -5.55 10.15
CA TYR A 78 -1.83 -6.68 10.23
C TYR A 78 -2.57 -8.02 10.35
N GLY A 79 -2.24 -8.95 9.45
CA GLY A 79 -2.67 -10.35 9.42
C GLY A 79 -4.14 -10.56 9.06
N ASP A 80 -4.50 -11.82 8.81
CA ASP A 80 -5.88 -12.19 8.44
C ASP A 80 -6.82 -12.23 9.65
N ASN A 81 -7.43 -11.07 9.96
CA ASN A 81 -8.32 -10.93 11.10
C ASN A 81 -9.67 -11.62 10.87
N SER A 82 -10.08 -11.83 9.62
CA SER A 82 -11.30 -12.56 9.28
C SER A 82 -11.14 -14.05 9.59
N LEU A 83 -9.99 -14.62 9.25
CA LEU A 83 -9.64 -16.01 9.56
C LEU A 83 -9.55 -16.28 11.06
N VAL A 84 -9.03 -15.32 11.82
CA VAL A 84 -8.98 -15.42 13.29
C VAL A 84 -10.38 -15.45 13.90
N ARG A 85 -11.33 -14.67 13.36
CA ARG A 85 -12.71 -14.65 13.85
C ARG A 85 -13.52 -15.87 13.41
N ASN A 86 -13.27 -16.36 12.20
CA ASN A 86 -13.96 -17.51 11.63
C ASN A 86 -13.00 -18.27 10.71
N SER A 87 -12.65 -19.49 11.07
CA SER A 87 -11.69 -20.34 10.35
C SER A 87 -12.11 -20.70 8.92
N SER A 88 -13.37 -20.45 8.54
CA SER A 88 -13.88 -20.66 7.18
C SER A 88 -13.87 -19.39 6.32
N GLN A 89 -13.44 -18.24 6.86
CA GLN A 89 -13.33 -16.97 6.14
C GLN A 89 -11.87 -16.54 6.09
N THR A 90 -11.39 -16.07 4.95
CA THR A 90 -10.05 -15.52 4.81
C THR A 90 -10.12 -14.21 4.03
N ALA A 91 -9.27 -13.25 4.38
CA ALA A 91 -9.09 -12.04 3.60
C ALA A 91 -8.35 -12.31 2.28
N ASN A 92 -7.61 -13.43 2.17
CA ASN A 92 -6.77 -13.75 1.00
C ASN A 92 -5.77 -12.64 0.65
N LEU A 93 -5.19 -12.01 1.68
CA LEU A 93 -4.15 -10.98 1.55
C LEU A 93 -2.83 -11.54 0.97
N LYS A 94 -1.98 -10.64 0.46
CA LYS A 94 -0.68 -10.93 -0.13
C LYS A 94 0.42 -10.28 0.70
N GLY A 95 0.97 -11.07 1.61
CA GLY A 95 1.92 -10.59 2.60
C GLY A 95 1.26 -10.58 3.98
N ASP A 96 1.67 -9.66 4.82
CA ASP A 96 1.19 -9.57 6.19
C ASP A 96 0.26 -8.36 6.41
N TRP A 97 0.23 -7.41 5.48
CA TRP A 97 -0.46 -6.14 5.64
C TRP A 97 -1.41 -5.86 4.49
N TYR A 98 -2.55 -5.27 4.80
CA TYR A 98 -3.53 -4.85 3.80
C TYR A 98 -4.36 -3.69 4.33
N ILE A 99 -5.24 -3.14 3.52
CA ILE A 99 -6.24 -2.16 3.97
C ILE A 99 -7.53 -2.90 4.21
N GLY A 100 -8.05 -2.84 5.44
CA GLY A 100 -9.33 -3.43 5.81
C GLY A 100 -10.07 -2.50 6.75
N THR A 101 -11.09 -1.80 6.26
CA THR A 101 -11.75 -0.74 7.04
C THR A 101 -12.70 -1.26 8.13
N TYR A 102 -13.02 -2.55 8.14
CA TYR A 102 -13.70 -3.20 9.27
C TYR A 102 -12.78 -3.45 10.47
N GLU A 103 -11.48 -3.57 10.20
CA GLU A 103 -10.50 -4.17 11.09
C GLU A 103 -9.89 -3.14 12.04
N ASN A 104 -9.43 -3.61 13.20
CA ASN A 104 -8.78 -2.77 14.21
C ASN A 104 -7.49 -3.41 14.72
N ARG A 105 -6.56 -3.66 13.80
CA ARG A 105 -5.25 -4.26 14.12
C ARG A 105 -4.11 -3.54 13.40
N PRO A 106 -3.79 -2.29 13.78
CA PRO A 106 -2.75 -1.50 13.13
C PRO A 106 -1.31 -1.96 13.46
N SER A 107 -1.13 -2.97 14.31
CA SER A 107 0.17 -3.58 14.57
C SER A 107 0.07 -5.04 15.03
N PRO A 108 1.15 -5.83 14.95
CA PRO A 108 1.17 -7.20 15.47
C PRO A 108 0.84 -7.34 16.96
N SER A 109 1.08 -6.28 17.75
CA SER A 109 0.79 -6.25 19.18
C SER A 109 -0.68 -5.98 19.51
N HIS A 110 -1.49 -5.54 18.53
CA HIS A 110 -2.93 -5.39 18.73
C HIS A 110 -3.64 -6.76 18.68
N PRO A 111 -4.73 -6.94 19.46
CA PRO A 111 -5.45 -8.21 19.51
C PRO A 111 -5.89 -8.71 18.13
N ALA A 112 -5.57 -9.96 17.83
CA ALA A 112 -5.97 -10.60 16.58
C ALA A 112 -7.52 -10.72 16.50
N GLY A 113 -8.08 -10.42 15.32
CA GLY A 113 -9.52 -10.43 15.08
C GLY A 113 -10.28 -9.19 15.57
N ALA A 114 -9.59 -8.19 16.16
CA ALA A 114 -10.20 -6.96 16.62
C ALA A 114 -10.84 -6.16 15.46
N LYS A 115 -11.96 -5.50 15.76
CA LYS A 115 -12.80 -4.78 14.78
C LYS A 115 -13.07 -3.34 15.20
N GLN A 116 -13.17 -2.45 14.21
CA GLN A 116 -13.75 -1.11 14.36
C GLN A 116 -15.23 -1.07 13.92
N GLY A 117 -15.66 -2.02 13.08
CA GLY A 117 -17.03 -2.14 12.59
C GLY A 117 -17.30 -1.34 11.31
N ASN A 118 -18.56 -1.29 10.89
CA ASN A 118 -18.97 -0.74 9.57
C ASN A 118 -19.29 0.77 9.59
N ARG A 119 -19.33 1.42 10.75
CA ARG A 119 -19.77 2.83 10.85
C ARG A 119 -18.72 3.85 10.36
N PRO A 120 -17.41 3.65 10.58
CA PRO A 120 -16.40 4.57 10.08
C PRO A 120 -16.47 4.73 8.57
N THR A 121 -16.36 5.95 8.08
CA THR A 121 -16.29 6.26 6.64
C THR A 121 -15.08 7.14 6.37
N GLY A 122 -14.72 7.30 5.11
CA GLY A 122 -13.61 8.13 4.70
C GLY A 122 -13.01 7.69 3.37
N THR A 123 -11.81 8.20 3.09
CA THR A 123 -11.05 7.79 1.91
C THR A 123 -9.58 7.73 2.19
N MET A 124 -8.87 6.89 1.45
CA MET A 124 -7.41 6.89 1.39
C MET A 124 -6.95 7.13 -0.04
N THR A 125 -6.12 8.14 -0.26
CA THR A 125 -5.69 8.60 -1.58
C THR A 125 -4.16 8.52 -1.69
N SER A 126 -3.68 7.81 -2.71
CA SER A 126 -2.24 7.58 -2.93
C SER A 126 -1.53 8.88 -3.30
N HIS A 127 -0.20 8.85 -3.35
CA HIS A 127 0.57 9.85 -4.06
C HIS A 127 0.32 9.68 -5.56
N LYS A 128 0.67 10.70 -6.33
CA LYS A 128 0.58 10.66 -7.79
C LYS A 128 1.68 9.76 -8.35
N PHE A 129 1.36 8.97 -9.36
CA PHE A 129 2.30 8.09 -10.05
C PHE A 129 2.05 8.11 -11.56
N VAL A 130 3.03 7.73 -12.36
CA VAL A 130 2.90 7.67 -13.83
C VAL A 130 2.45 6.27 -14.24
N ILE A 131 1.46 6.15 -15.11
CA ILE A 131 1.04 4.84 -15.64
C ILE A 131 2.11 4.33 -16.61
N GLN A 132 2.78 3.24 -16.25
CA GLN A 132 3.91 2.69 -17.00
C GLN A 132 3.58 1.39 -17.74
N ALA A 133 2.43 0.77 -17.45
CA ALA A 133 1.99 -0.48 -18.06
C ALA A 133 0.49 -0.44 -18.38
N PRO A 134 -0.01 -1.29 -19.30
CA PRO A 134 -1.39 -1.23 -19.79
C PRO A 134 -2.42 -1.75 -18.78
N SER A 135 -1.98 -2.38 -17.69
CA SER A 135 -2.85 -2.99 -16.70
C SER A 135 -2.50 -2.52 -15.29
N LEU A 136 -3.51 -2.07 -14.55
CA LEU A 136 -3.45 -1.91 -13.10
C LEU A 136 -4.28 -3.02 -12.47
N THR A 137 -3.64 -3.88 -11.68
CA THR A 137 -4.31 -5.01 -11.01
C THR A 137 -4.18 -4.86 -9.50
N PHE A 138 -5.20 -5.29 -8.77
CA PHE A 138 -5.24 -5.22 -7.31
C PHE A 138 -6.19 -6.28 -6.76
N LEU A 139 -6.11 -6.54 -5.46
CA LEU A 139 -7.07 -7.37 -4.75
C LEU A 139 -8.14 -6.48 -4.10
N ILE A 140 -9.40 -6.90 -4.20
CA ILE A 140 -10.53 -6.21 -3.58
C ILE A 140 -11.54 -7.19 -3.01
N GLY A 141 -12.07 -6.87 -1.82
CA GLY A 141 -13.19 -7.50 -1.14
C GLY A 141 -13.96 -6.44 -0.33
N GLY A 142 -14.85 -6.88 0.54
CA GLY A 142 -15.78 -6.05 1.30
C GLY A 142 -17.13 -5.92 0.60
N GLY A 143 -17.79 -4.78 0.78
CA GLY A 143 -19.06 -4.47 0.14
C GLY A 143 -18.98 -4.44 -1.40
N SER A 144 -20.00 -4.98 -2.04
CA SER A 144 -20.12 -5.02 -3.51
C SER A 144 -20.84 -3.82 -4.12
N ASN A 145 -21.39 -2.93 -3.29
CA ASN A 145 -22.15 -1.79 -3.78
C ASN A 145 -21.23 -0.63 -4.18
N SER A 146 -21.09 -0.43 -5.49
CA SER A 146 -20.27 0.66 -6.04
C SER A 146 -20.71 2.08 -5.71
N SER A 147 -21.83 2.28 -5.03
CA SER A 147 -22.20 3.60 -4.48
C SER A 147 -21.60 3.87 -3.09
N TYR A 148 -21.06 2.85 -2.41
CA TYR A 148 -20.61 2.95 -1.02
C TYR A 148 -19.15 2.55 -0.82
N GLU A 149 -18.71 1.43 -1.41
CA GLU A 149 -17.33 0.94 -1.26
C GLU A 149 -16.69 0.72 -2.63
N TRP A 150 -15.58 1.41 -2.93
CA TRP A 150 -14.88 1.19 -4.20
C TRP A 150 -13.42 1.65 -4.19
N VAL A 151 -12.68 1.13 -5.16
CA VAL A 151 -11.41 1.68 -5.64
C VAL A 151 -11.69 2.49 -6.89
N GLU A 152 -11.06 3.66 -6.99
CA GLU A 152 -11.05 4.47 -8.21
C GLU A 152 -9.65 4.89 -8.64
N LEU A 153 -9.49 5.03 -9.96
CA LEU A 153 -8.32 5.61 -10.60
C LEU A 153 -8.70 6.96 -11.20
N GLN A 154 -7.89 7.96 -10.91
CA GLN A 154 -8.08 9.33 -11.37
C GLN A 154 -6.91 9.80 -12.24
N ILE A 155 -7.20 10.57 -13.29
CA ILE A 155 -6.22 11.34 -14.07
C ILE A 155 -6.56 12.81 -13.91
N GLY A 156 -5.71 13.55 -13.20
CA GLY A 156 -6.04 14.91 -12.75
C GLY A 156 -7.27 14.89 -11.84
N VAL A 157 -8.37 15.50 -12.28
CA VAL A 157 -9.67 15.49 -11.56
C VAL A 157 -10.68 14.50 -12.14
N ALA A 158 -10.33 13.83 -13.24
CA ALA A 158 -11.26 12.93 -13.94
C ALA A 158 -11.21 11.52 -13.35
N LEU A 159 -12.38 10.98 -13.00
CA LEU A 159 -12.56 9.57 -12.68
C LEU A 159 -12.49 8.74 -13.97
N VAL A 160 -11.46 7.92 -14.12
CA VAL A 160 -11.22 7.15 -15.35
C VAL A 160 -11.51 5.65 -15.23
N ALA A 161 -11.49 5.11 -14.00
CA ALA A 161 -11.87 3.74 -13.72
C ALA A 161 -12.36 3.60 -12.27
N LYS A 162 -13.26 2.65 -12.04
CA LYS A 162 -13.87 2.38 -10.74
C LYS A 162 -14.21 0.90 -10.61
N ALA A 163 -14.02 0.32 -9.43
CA ALA A 163 -14.48 -1.04 -9.13
C ALA A 163 -14.76 -1.25 -7.64
N SER A 164 -15.71 -2.13 -7.38
CA SER A 164 -16.05 -2.67 -6.07
C SER A 164 -15.83 -4.18 -6.06
N SER A 165 -16.02 -4.82 -4.90
CA SER A 165 -16.12 -6.27 -4.83
C SER A 165 -17.24 -6.79 -5.73
N LEU A 166 -17.10 -8.02 -6.25
CA LEU A 166 -18.15 -8.66 -7.07
C LEU A 166 -19.32 -9.17 -6.23
N ASP A 167 -19.03 -9.50 -4.99
CA ASP A 167 -19.91 -10.07 -3.99
C ASP A 167 -19.52 -9.54 -2.61
N ASP A 168 -20.46 -9.57 -1.66
CA ASP A 168 -20.17 -9.19 -0.28
C ASP A 168 -19.32 -10.28 0.38
N THR A 169 -18.01 -10.03 0.52
CA THR A 169 -17.05 -11.06 0.96
C THR A 169 -15.85 -10.47 1.69
N ASN A 170 -15.31 -11.18 2.67
CA ASN A 170 -14.01 -10.82 3.25
C ASN A 170 -12.86 -11.16 2.31
N SER A 171 -13.04 -12.19 1.49
CA SER A 171 -12.00 -12.76 0.62
C SER A 171 -11.76 -11.88 -0.59
N MET A 172 -10.58 -11.25 -0.62
CA MET A 172 -10.23 -10.38 -1.72
C MET A 172 -9.93 -11.19 -2.99
N LYS A 173 -10.48 -10.72 -4.10
CA LYS A 173 -10.30 -11.30 -5.45
C LYS A 173 -9.61 -10.29 -6.36
N PRO A 174 -8.84 -10.75 -7.36
CA PRO A 174 -8.17 -9.86 -8.30
C PRO A 174 -9.17 -9.08 -9.15
N LYS A 175 -8.88 -7.80 -9.34
CA LYS A 175 -9.56 -6.89 -10.25
C LYS A 175 -8.51 -6.16 -11.08
N THR A 176 -8.83 -5.90 -12.35
CA THR A 176 -7.93 -5.22 -13.28
C THR A 176 -8.64 -4.06 -13.95
N PHE A 177 -7.95 -2.92 -14.04
CA PHE A 177 -8.28 -1.81 -14.91
C PHE A 177 -7.38 -1.87 -16.16
N ASP A 178 -8.01 -1.84 -17.33
CA ASP A 178 -7.31 -1.53 -18.58
C ASP A 178 -7.03 -0.02 -18.62
N VAL A 179 -5.75 0.32 -18.58
CA VAL A 179 -5.24 1.68 -18.55
C VAL A 179 -4.35 1.98 -19.77
N THR A 180 -4.42 1.16 -20.81
CA THR A 180 -3.61 1.29 -22.04
C THR A 180 -3.65 2.69 -22.63
N ARG A 181 -4.83 3.32 -22.66
CA ARG A 181 -5.03 4.68 -23.20
C ARG A 181 -4.41 5.80 -22.35
N TYR A 182 -4.00 5.49 -21.12
CA TYR A 182 -3.47 6.44 -20.14
C TYR A 182 -1.97 6.24 -19.89
N LEU A 183 -1.29 5.39 -20.67
CA LEU A 183 0.16 5.21 -20.61
C LEU A 183 0.88 6.58 -20.66
N GLY A 184 1.85 6.76 -19.75
CA GLY A 184 2.62 8.00 -19.60
C GLY A 184 1.91 9.13 -18.85
N GLN A 185 0.63 8.99 -18.53
CA GLN A 185 -0.12 10.01 -17.79
C GLN A 185 0.06 9.85 -16.28
N VAL A 186 -0.08 10.98 -15.56
CA VAL A 186 -0.03 11.01 -14.10
C VAL A 186 -1.40 10.64 -13.54
N ALA A 187 -1.44 9.58 -12.75
CA ALA A 187 -2.62 9.04 -12.11
C ALA A 187 -2.53 9.10 -10.59
N GLN A 188 -3.67 8.90 -9.95
CA GLN A 188 -3.80 8.78 -8.50
C GLN A 188 -4.86 7.73 -8.18
N LEU A 189 -4.61 6.88 -7.19
CA LEU A 189 -5.58 5.91 -6.68
C LEU A 189 -6.30 6.49 -5.46
N ARG A 190 -7.57 6.15 -5.34
CA ARG A 190 -8.36 6.45 -4.16
C ARG A 190 -9.22 5.26 -3.77
N ILE A 191 -9.13 4.89 -2.50
CA ILE A 191 -9.92 3.85 -1.85
C ILE A 191 -11.00 4.59 -1.08
N VAL A 192 -12.26 4.22 -1.33
CA VAL A 192 -13.42 4.91 -0.80
C VAL A 192 -14.26 3.95 0.01
N ASP A 193 -14.61 4.38 1.21
CA ASP A 193 -15.55 3.71 2.09
C ASP A 193 -16.51 4.75 2.66
N VAL A 194 -17.72 4.80 2.10
CA VAL A 194 -18.81 5.63 2.62
C VAL A 194 -20.01 4.77 3.04
N GLY A 195 -19.80 3.46 3.14
CA GLY A 195 -20.77 2.50 3.62
C GLY A 195 -20.96 2.59 5.12
N THR A 196 -22.19 2.40 5.58
CA THR A 196 -22.48 2.31 7.03
C THR A 196 -23.37 1.14 7.39
N LYS A 197 -23.79 0.35 6.38
CA LYS A 197 -24.74 -0.75 6.51
C LYS A 197 -24.00 -2.08 6.74
N GLU A 198 -24.72 -3.18 6.62
CA GLU A 198 -24.12 -4.50 6.50
C GLU A 198 -23.16 -4.51 5.29
N TRP A 199 -21.95 -5.03 5.48
CA TRP A 199 -20.83 -4.92 4.52
C TRP A 199 -20.34 -3.51 4.17
N GLY A 200 -20.66 -2.52 5.02
CA GLY A 200 -20.12 -1.16 4.92
C GLY A 200 -18.64 -1.07 5.29
N TYR A 201 -17.80 -1.74 4.51
CA TYR A 201 -16.34 -1.73 4.61
C TYR A 201 -15.71 -2.27 3.33
N ILE A 202 -14.44 -1.95 3.12
CA ILE A 202 -13.65 -2.40 1.99
C ILE A 202 -12.36 -3.07 2.45
N ASN A 203 -11.99 -4.15 1.76
CA ASN A 203 -10.67 -4.77 1.87
C ASN A 203 -9.94 -4.58 0.55
N VAL A 204 -8.71 -4.04 0.57
CA VAL A 204 -7.87 -3.94 -0.64
C VAL A 204 -6.42 -4.23 -0.34
N ASP A 205 -5.73 -4.78 -1.33
CA ASP A 205 -4.34 -5.14 -1.23
C ASP A 205 -3.65 -5.20 -2.60
N HIS A 206 -2.32 -5.18 -2.60
CA HIS A 206 -1.47 -5.62 -3.70
C HIS A 206 -1.77 -4.94 -5.05
N PHE A 207 -1.88 -3.61 -5.05
CA PHE A 207 -1.99 -2.84 -6.28
C PHE A 207 -0.68 -2.88 -7.04
N HIS A 208 -0.70 -3.32 -8.28
CA HIS A 208 0.47 -3.26 -9.15
C HIS A 208 0.18 -2.76 -10.56
N ILE A 209 1.13 -1.97 -11.08
CA ILE A 209 1.25 -1.63 -12.50
C ILE A 209 2.69 -1.99 -12.89
N CYS A 210 2.85 -3.11 -13.60
CA CYS A 210 4.14 -3.67 -13.94
C CYS A 210 4.35 -3.70 -15.45
N THR A 211 5.48 -3.19 -15.91
CA THR A 211 5.98 -3.54 -17.26
C THR A 211 6.47 -4.97 -17.23
N ASN A 212 5.99 -5.80 -18.15
CA ASN A 212 6.53 -7.15 -18.37
C ASN A 212 8.02 -7.12 -18.72
#